data_AF-A0A645HZ39-F1
#
_entry.id   AF-A0A645HZ39-F1
#
_cell.length_a   1.000
_cell.length_b   1.000
_cell.length_c   1.000
_cell.angle_alpha   90.00
_cell.angle_beta   90.00
_cell.angle_gamma   90.00
#
_symmetry.space_group_name_H-M   'P 1'
#
loop_
_entity.id
_entity.type
_entity.pdbx_description
1 polymer ?
#
loop_
_entity_poly.entity_id
_entity_poly.type
_entity_poly.pdbx_seq_one_letter_code
_entity_poly.pdbx_strand_id
1 'polypeptide(L)'
;MAFAKANGAVQTSVNAVSNKADTNSQRVDFFSQFGWNVANEPCEIVEVLIPDEFNAVYEKYNAIQKEAGFDLSKYKGKRVKRYTYTVTNYEGYPDEVIANLLVYNKKAIGGDICSVRLDGFMHSFIKK
;
A
#
# COMPACT_ATOMS: atom_id res chain seq x y z
N MET A 1 18.15 13.07 52.20
CA MET A 1 17.72 11.81 51.55
C MET A 1 17.28 12.16 50.14
N ALA A 2 17.99 11.64 49.14
CA ALA A 2 17.77 11.93 47.74
C ALA A 2 16.69 11.01 47.16
N PHE A 3 15.77 11.56 46.35
CA PHE A 3 14.91 10.78 45.48
C PHE A 3 15.17 11.23 44.04
N ALA A 4 15.86 10.36 43.30
CA ALA A 4 16.12 10.50 41.88
C ALA A 4 14.79 10.38 41.10
N LYS A 5 14.53 11.32 40.20
CA LYS A 5 13.47 11.18 39.19
C LYS A 5 14.01 10.28 38.07
N ALA A 6 13.38 9.12 37.90
CA ALA A 6 13.67 8.21 36.81
C ALA A 6 13.21 8.81 35.48
N ASN A 7 14.14 8.82 34.51
CA ASN A 7 13.90 9.14 33.11
C ASN A 7 13.02 8.07 32.47
N GLY A 8 11.78 8.43 32.11
CA GLY A 8 10.94 7.62 31.22
C GLY A 8 11.38 7.82 29.79
N ALA A 9 12.26 6.95 29.28
CA ALA A 9 12.51 6.83 27.86
C ALA A 9 11.23 6.36 27.18
N VAL A 10 10.61 7.22 26.37
CA VAL A 10 9.54 6.81 25.46
C VAL A 10 10.17 5.87 24.43
N GLN A 11 9.95 4.58 24.60
CA GLN A 11 10.24 3.58 23.58
C GLN A 11 9.26 3.81 22.42
N THR A 12 9.69 4.52 21.39
CA THR A 12 9.00 4.56 20.11
C THR A 12 9.18 3.19 19.46
N SER A 13 8.27 2.26 19.74
CA SER A 13 8.16 1.04 18.96
C SER A 13 7.83 1.46 17.52
N VAL A 14 8.74 1.21 16.58
CA VAL A 14 8.41 1.21 15.17
C VAL A 14 7.27 0.20 14.99
N ASN A 15 6.04 0.68 14.81
CA ASN A 15 4.91 -0.19 14.51
C ASN A 15 5.23 -0.86 13.18
N ALA A 16 5.54 -2.16 13.22
CA ALA A 16 5.68 -2.95 12.01
C ALA A 16 4.36 -2.88 11.24
N VAL A 17 4.42 -2.43 9.98
CA VAL A 17 3.23 -2.34 9.12
C VAL A 17 2.57 -3.71 9.05
N SER A 18 1.29 -3.76 9.42
CA SER A 18 0.48 -4.97 9.32
C SER A 18 0.07 -5.18 7.88
N ASN A 19 0.48 -6.30 7.28
CA ASN A 19 0.14 -6.67 5.91
C ASN A 19 -1.17 -7.49 5.81
N LYS A 20 -2.04 -7.51 6.84
CA LYS A 20 -3.32 -8.24 6.77
C LYS A 20 -4.27 -7.54 5.78
N ALA A 21 -4.92 -8.30 4.91
CA ALA A 21 -5.78 -7.74 3.85
C ALA A 21 -6.94 -8.68 3.43
N ASP A 22 -7.37 -9.60 4.31
CA ASP A 22 -8.43 -10.58 4.04
C ASP A 22 -9.79 -9.90 3.92
N THR A 23 -10.11 -9.06 4.91
CA THR A 23 -11.39 -8.34 4.98
C THR A 23 -11.28 -6.93 4.42
N ASN A 24 -12.42 -6.33 4.08
CA ASN A 24 -12.45 -4.95 3.61
C ASN A 24 -11.87 -3.97 4.63
N SER A 25 -12.28 -4.08 5.90
CA SER A 25 -11.72 -3.27 6.99
C SER A 25 -10.20 -3.37 7.05
N GLN A 26 -9.64 -4.59 6.96
CA GLN A 26 -8.18 -4.76 6.98
C GLN A 26 -7.47 -4.06 5.81
N ARG A 27 -8.10 -3.98 4.63
CA ARG A 27 -7.55 -3.25 3.48
C ARG A 27 -7.62 -1.73 3.68
N VAL A 28 -8.71 -1.21 4.22
CA VAL A 28 -8.84 0.21 4.58
C VAL A 28 -7.84 0.60 5.68
N ASP A 29 -7.71 -0.25 6.69
CA ASP A 29 -6.72 -0.09 7.78
C ASP A 29 -5.28 -0.15 7.24
N PHE A 30 -5.03 -0.97 6.22
CA PHE A 30 -3.73 -1.02 5.54
C PHE A 30 -3.33 0.33 4.97
N PHE A 31 -4.22 1.00 4.22
CA PHE A 31 -3.94 2.33 3.67
C PHE A 31 -3.77 3.41 4.74
N SER A 32 -4.58 3.33 5.80
CA SER A 32 -4.50 4.28 6.93
C SER A 32 -3.14 4.25 7.63
N GLN A 33 -2.45 3.10 7.68
CA GLN A 33 -1.09 2.99 8.23
C GLN A 33 -0.06 3.85 7.47
N PHE A 34 -0.34 4.17 6.20
CA PHE A 34 0.48 5.06 5.37
C PHE A 34 -0.10 6.49 5.27
N GLY A 35 -1.14 6.80 6.05
CA GLY A 35 -1.79 8.10 6.09
C GLY A 35 -2.78 8.36 4.96
N TRP A 36 -3.19 7.35 4.21
CA TRP A 36 -4.20 7.47 3.14
C TRP A 36 -5.60 7.15 3.67
N ASN A 37 -6.54 8.05 3.37
CA ASN A 37 -7.95 7.80 3.55
C ASN A 37 -8.52 7.36 2.21
N VAL A 38 -9.25 6.26 2.21
CA VAL A 38 -9.89 5.70 1.02
C VAL A 38 -11.39 5.58 1.23
N ALA A 39 -12.13 5.42 0.14
CA ALA A 39 -13.54 5.04 0.19
C ALA A 39 -13.75 3.76 1.01
N ASN A 40 -14.93 3.61 1.60
CA ASN A 40 -15.23 2.45 2.44
C ASN A 40 -15.18 1.13 1.64
N GLU A 41 -15.64 1.14 0.39
CA GLU A 41 -15.64 -0.04 -0.47
C GLU A 41 -14.74 0.14 -1.70
N PRO A 42 -14.16 -0.95 -2.24
CA PRO A 42 -13.40 -0.87 -3.47
C PRO A 42 -14.34 -0.59 -4.65
N CYS A 43 -13.92 0.31 -5.55
CA CYS A 43 -14.63 0.58 -6.79
C CYS A 43 -14.34 -0.47 -7.88
N GLU A 44 -13.23 -1.20 -7.77
CA GLU A 44 -12.88 -2.29 -8.68
C GLU A 44 -12.18 -3.43 -7.93
N ILE A 45 -12.50 -4.67 -8.31
CA ILE A 45 -11.81 -5.88 -7.84
C ILE A 45 -11.51 -6.74 -9.06
N VAL A 46 -10.24 -6.98 -9.34
CA VAL A 46 -9.81 -7.80 -10.49
C VAL A 46 -8.75 -8.82 -10.09
N GLU A 47 -8.73 -9.96 -10.77
CA GLU A 47 -7.64 -10.92 -10.65
C GLU A 47 -6.53 -10.56 -11.64
N VAL A 48 -5.31 -10.47 -11.13
CA VAL A 48 -4.11 -10.12 -11.90
C VAL A 48 -3.13 -11.29 -11.83
N LEU A 49 -2.62 -11.71 -12.98
CA LEU A 49 -1.49 -12.64 -13.04
C LEU A 49 -0.20 -11.83 -12.93
N ILE A 50 0.60 -12.10 -11.90
CA ILE A 50 1.96 -11.58 -11.84
C ILE A 50 2.79 -12.36 -12.87
N PRO A 51 3.42 -11.70 -13.85
CA PRO A 51 4.17 -12.39 -14.90
C PRO A 51 5.26 -13.29 -14.35
N ASP A 52 5.53 -14.40 -15.02
CA ASP A 52 6.67 -15.27 -14.70
C ASP A 52 8.03 -14.56 -14.91
N GLU A 53 8.08 -13.66 -15.90
CA GLU A 53 9.25 -12.85 -16.22
C GLU A 53 8.89 -11.36 -16.18
N PHE A 54 9.76 -10.54 -15.56
CA PHE A 54 9.53 -9.11 -15.48
C PHE A 54 10.25 -8.45 -16.65
N ASN A 55 9.48 -7.78 -17.50
CA ASN A 55 10.03 -6.84 -18.48
C ASN A 55 10.37 -5.51 -17.80
N ALA A 56 10.96 -4.58 -18.55
CA ALA A 56 11.33 -3.26 -18.03
C ALA A 56 10.17 -2.48 -17.37
N VAL A 57 8.91 -2.72 -17.79
CA VAL A 57 7.73 -2.09 -17.18
C VAL A 57 7.45 -2.68 -15.81
N TYR A 58 7.42 -4.00 -15.70
CA TYR A 58 7.22 -4.69 -14.41
C TYR A 58 8.40 -4.51 -13.46
N GLU A 59 9.62 -4.38 -13.96
CA GLU A 59 10.80 -4.07 -13.14
C GLU A 59 10.67 -2.68 -12.50
N LYS A 60 10.28 -1.66 -13.27
CA LYS A 60 10.00 -0.32 -12.75
C LYS A 60 8.85 -0.34 -11.74
N TYR A 61 7.77 -1.06 -12.05
CA TYR A 61 6.65 -1.20 -11.12
C TYR A 61 7.10 -1.90 -9.81
N ASN A 62 7.87 -2.99 -9.88
CA ASN A 62 8.39 -3.67 -8.70
C ASN A 62 9.38 -2.81 -7.91
N ALA A 63 10.12 -1.92 -8.56
CA ALA A 63 10.99 -0.96 -7.86
C ALA A 63 10.18 -0.03 -6.94
N ILE A 64 9.02 0.45 -7.40
CA ILE A 64 8.08 1.24 -6.57
C ILE A 64 7.60 0.42 -5.37
N GLN A 65 7.31 -0.88 -5.58
CA GLN A 65 6.88 -1.77 -4.49
C GLN A 65 7.96 -1.95 -3.41
N LYS A 66 9.22 -2.04 -3.83
CA LYS A 66 10.36 -2.17 -2.94
C LYS A 66 10.57 -0.95 -2.04
N GLU A 67 10.16 0.25 -2.47
CA GLU A 67 10.21 1.44 -1.61
C GLU A 67 9.37 1.25 -0.34
N ALA A 68 8.22 0.59 -0.44
CA ALA A 68 7.33 0.29 0.67
C ALA A 68 7.62 -1.07 1.35
N GLY A 69 8.77 -1.69 1.07
CA GLY A 69 9.18 -2.96 1.67
C GLY A 69 8.53 -4.22 1.07
N PHE A 70 7.88 -4.08 -0.08
CA PHE A 70 7.28 -5.20 -0.82
C PHE A 70 8.19 -5.72 -1.94
N ASP A 71 7.89 -6.91 -2.48
CA ASP A 71 8.64 -7.45 -3.62
C ASP A 71 7.78 -8.45 -4.40
N LEU A 72 7.26 -8.01 -5.55
CA LEU A 72 6.41 -8.79 -6.44
C LEU A 72 7.17 -9.94 -7.13
N SER A 73 8.51 -9.88 -7.18
CA SER A 73 9.30 -10.95 -7.78
C SER A 73 9.14 -12.29 -7.05
N LYS A 74 8.74 -12.26 -5.77
CA LYS A 74 8.42 -13.44 -4.94
C LYS A 74 7.09 -14.09 -5.32
N TYR A 75 6.27 -13.41 -6.12
CA TYR A 75 4.92 -13.84 -6.50
C TYR A 75 4.77 -14.04 -8.01
N LYS A 76 5.88 -14.19 -8.74
CA LYS A 76 5.88 -14.54 -10.17
C LYS A 76 5.06 -15.80 -10.46
N GLY A 77 4.27 -15.75 -11.54
CA GLY A 77 3.35 -16.81 -11.95
C GLY A 77 2.13 -16.98 -11.04
N LYS A 78 1.93 -16.11 -10.04
CA LYS A 78 0.78 -16.20 -9.11
C LYS A 78 -0.36 -15.29 -9.57
N ARG A 79 -1.59 -15.80 -9.44
CA ARG A 79 -2.80 -14.99 -9.53
C ARG A 79 -3.06 -14.32 -8.19
N VAL A 80 -3.23 -13.02 -8.21
CA VAL A 80 -3.46 -12.17 -7.03
C VAL A 80 -4.71 -11.32 -7.26
N LYS A 81 -5.32 -10.80 -6.20
CA LYS A 81 -6.45 -9.87 -6.32
C LYS A 81 -5.96 -8.44 -6.19
N ARG A 82 -6.29 -7.58 -7.15
CA ARG A 82 -6.17 -6.13 -7.02
C ARG A 82 -7.50 -5.59 -6.53
N TYR A 83 -7.46 -4.85 -5.43
CA TYR A 83 -8.57 -4.04 -4.96
C TYR A 83 -8.23 -2.57 -5.21
N THR A 84 -9.12 -1.85 -5.86
CA THR A 84 -8.93 -0.43 -6.16
C THR A 84 -9.93 0.38 -5.36
N TYR A 85 -9.46 1.43 -4.68
CA TYR A 85 -10.27 2.33 -3.88
C TYR A 85 -10.05 3.77 -4.31
N THR A 86 -11.08 4.61 -4.24
CA THR A 86 -10.92 6.06 -4.39
C THR A 86 -10.21 6.65 -3.17
N VAL A 87 -9.19 7.48 -3.37
CA VAL A 87 -8.50 8.20 -2.29
C VAL A 87 -9.25 9.49 -1.99
N THR A 88 -9.51 9.79 -0.72
CA THR A 88 -10.34 10.94 -0.31
C THR A 88 -9.56 12.07 0.35
N ASN A 89 -8.27 11.86 0.65
CA ASN A 89 -7.40 12.86 1.29
C ASN A 89 -6.13 13.18 0.47
N TYR A 90 -6.19 13.02 -0.85
CA TYR A 90 -5.09 13.41 -1.72
C TYR A 90 -5.13 14.93 -1.97
N GLU A 91 -4.08 15.66 -1.55
CA GLU A 91 -4.04 17.11 -1.68
C GLU A 91 -3.91 17.55 -3.14
N GLY A 92 -4.65 18.58 -3.53
CA GLY A 92 -4.63 19.15 -4.89
C GLY A 92 -5.41 18.37 -5.95
N TYR A 93 -5.75 17.10 -5.72
CA TYR A 93 -6.46 16.24 -6.69
C TYR A 93 -7.40 15.22 -5.99
N PRO A 94 -8.48 15.66 -5.34
CA PRO A 94 -9.32 14.79 -4.52
C PRO A 94 -10.15 13.76 -5.30
N ASP A 95 -10.50 14.03 -6.56
CA ASP A 95 -11.46 13.20 -7.32
C ASP A 95 -10.83 12.32 -8.42
N GLU A 96 -9.50 12.33 -8.54
CA GLU A 96 -8.80 11.70 -9.67
C GLU A 96 -7.71 10.72 -9.23
N VAL A 97 -7.67 10.37 -7.95
CA VAL A 97 -6.64 9.51 -7.37
C VAL A 97 -7.25 8.23 -6.80
N ILE A 98 -6.65 7.11 -7.19
CA ILE A 98 -7.02 5.77 -6.73
C ILE A 98 -5.85 5.11 -6.02
N ALA A 99 -6.20 4.21 -5.10
CA ALA A 99 -5.28 3.36 -4.37
C ALA A 99 -5.52 1.91 -4.78
N ASN A 100 -4.51 1.29 -5.37
CA ASN A 100 -4.50 -0.12 -5.71
C ASN A 100 -3.82 -0.91 -4.60
N LEU A 101 -4.41 -2.03 -4.20
CA LEU A 101 -3.83 -2.99 -3.27
C LEU A 101 -3.83 -4.38 -3.89
N LEU A 102 -2.63 -4.94 -4.06
CA LEU A 102 -2.43 -6.33 -4.46
C LEU A 102 -2.44 -7.23 -3.23
N VAL A 103 -3.34 -8.21 -3.25
CA VAL A 103 -3.55 -9.16 -2.15
C VAL A 103 -3.32 -10.58 -2.65
N TYR A 104 -2.47 -11.31 -1.95
CA TYR A 104 -2.24 -12.74 -2.16
C TYR A 104 -2.19 -13.46 -0.82
N ASN A 105 -2.85 -14.62 -0.73
CA ASN A 105 -2.98 -15.38 0.52
C ASN A 105 -3.36 -14.50 1.72
N LYS A 106 -4.39 -13.65 1.52
CA LYS A 106 -4.97 -12.78 2.56
C LYS A 106 -4.04 -11.68 3.08
N LYS A 107 -2.93 -11.43 2.39
CA LYS A 107 -1.93 -10.43 2.75
C LYS A 107 -1.71 -9.43 1.63
N ALA A 108 -1.48 -8.17 2.00
CA ALA A 108 -0.96 -7.15 1.11
C ALA A 108 0.45 -7.55 0.65
N ILE A 109 0.67 -7.53 -0.66
CA ILE A 109 1.97 -7.85 -1.28
C ILE A 109 2.54 -6.69 -2.12
N GLY A 110 1.82 -5.57 -2.16
CA GLY A 110 2.18 -4.37 -2.93
C GLY A 110 0.94 -3.63 -3.41
N GLY A 111 1.16 -2.59 -4.19
CA GLY A 111 0.17 -1.73 -4.83
C GLY A 111 0.69 -0.30 -4.95
N ASP A 112 -0.19 0.63 -5.27
CA ASP A 112 0.20 1.97 -5.69
C ASP A 112 -0.89 2.99 -5.41
N ILE A 113 -0.48 4.25 -5.32
CA ILE A 113 -1.37 5.40 -5.40
C ILE A 113 -1.12 6.04 -6.77
N CYS A 114 -2.16 6.16 -7.59
CA CYS A 114 -2.03 6.71 -8.93
C CYS A 114 -3.22 7.59 -9.33
N SER A 115 -2.96 8.49 -10.28
CA SER A 115 -4.00 9.30 -10.88
C SER A 115 -4.54 8.63 -12.16
N VAL A 116 -5.85 8.76 -12.38
CA VAL A 116 -6.52 8.24 -13.59
C VAL A 116 -6.37 9.15 -14.82
N ARG A 117 -5.65 10.27 -14.70
CA ARG A 117 -5.42 11.23 -15.79
C ARG A 117 -4.40 10.72 -16.83
N LEU A 118 -4.46 11.30 -18.03
CA LEU A 118 -3.50 11.03 -19.11
C LEU A 118 -2.05 11.43 -18.74
N ASP A 119 -1.89 12.52 -17.98
CA ASP A 119 -0.65 13.02 -17.39
C ASP A 119 -0.49 12.59 -15.92
N GLY A 120 -1.14 11.48 -15.55
CA GLY A 120 -1.18 10.98 -14.19
C GLY A 120 0.19 10.55 -13.65
N PHE A 121 0.22 10.34 -12.35
CA PHE A 121 1.39 9.84 -11.63
C PHE A 121 1.10 8.45 -11.05
N MET A 122 2.16 7.76 -10.63
CA MET A 122 2.09 6.54 -9.84
C MET A 122 3.24 6.55 -8.83
N HIS A 123 2.94 6.29 -7.56
CA HIS A 123 3.95 6.15 -6.51
C HIS A 123 3.57 5.07 -5.51
N SER A 124 4.51 4.70 -4.62
CA SER A 124 4.27 3.70 -3.57
C SER A 124 3.32 4.24 -2.50
N PHE A 125 2.98 3.44 -1.49
CA PHE A 125 2.13 3.91 -0.39
C PHE A 125 2.78 5.00 0.47
N ILE A 126 4.09 5.21 0.40
CA ILE A 126 4.77 6.20 1.22
C ILE A 126 4.41 7.62 0.73
N LYS A 127 3.77 8.41 1.60
CA LYS A 127 3.63 9.86 1.41
C LYS A 127 5.02 10.51 1.38
N LYS A 128 5.29 11.30 0.34
CA LYS A 128 6.50 12.10 0.21
C LYS A 128 6.21 13.56 0.54
#